data_AF-A0AAV9WQ72-F1
#
_entry.id   AF-A0AAV9WQ72-F1
#
_cell.length_a   1.000
_cell.length_b   1.000
_cell.length_c   1.000
_cell.angle_alpha   90.00
_cell.angle_beta   90.00
_cell.angle_gamma   90.00
#
_symmetry.space_group_name_H-M   'P 1'
#
loop_
_entity.id
_entity.type
_entity.pdbx_description
1 polymer ?
#
loop_
_entity_poly.entity_id
_entity_poly.type
_entity_poly.pdbx_seq_one_letter_code
_entity_poly.pdbx_strand_id
1 'polypeptide(L)'
;MSHSLYIITYDRGTHWETGAVKAYHWTFMIELSATTGLKHQLRGMPGAYYYPGPEAADPRCEEPGRSIGINSNGSVKINGDGEIEEEEEEEEEECKNGISRDDSATQIVVAKLEIGSVDQSRLAEFEKACREAYVEKEEVRGGEEGWNCQEWCLGVLEGLKGKDLGRDVWYGREELKGWLREKDHSTMVMSD
;
A
#
# COMPACT_ATOMS: atom_id res chain seq x y z
N MET A 1 11.02 15.69 -17.31
CA MET A 1 10.99 14.22 -17.14
C MET A 1 9.77 13.93 -16.28
N SER A 2 8.93 13.01 -16.72
CA SER A 2 7.76 12.53 -16.00
C SER A 2 8.03 11.12 -15.47
N HIS A 3 7.38 10.79 -14.37
CA HIS A 3 7.46 9.52 -13.68
C HIS A 3 6.09 8.87 -13.64
N SER A 4 5.99 7.57 -13.89
CA SER A 4 4.72 6.87 -13.86
C SER A 4 4.17 6.81 -12.43
N LEU A 5 2.87 7.06 -12.30
CA LEU A 5 2.11 7.05 -11.06
C LEU A 5 1.19 5.84 -11.05
N TYR A 6 1.25 5.09 -9.96
CA TYR A 6 0.47 3.87 -9.76
C TYR A 6 -0.35 3.95 -8.48
N ILE A 7 -1.50 3.26 -8.47
CA ILE A 7 -2.13 2.79 -7.24
C ILE A 7 -1.74 1.34 -7.04
N ILE A 8 -1.17 1.03 -5.88
CA ILE A 8 -0.93 -0.34 -5.43
C ILE A 8 -2.01 -0.71 -4.43
N THR A 9 -2.57 -1.89 -4.60
CA THR A 9 -3.65 -2.43 -3.77
C THR A 9 -3.17 -3.67 -3.06
N TYR A 10 -3.32 -3.72 -1.74
CA TYR A 10 -2.92 -4.86 -0.92
C TYR A 10 -4.12 -5.54 -0.25
N ASP A 11 -4.13 -6.85 -0.29
CA ASP A 11 -4.94 -7.68 0.59
C ASP A 11 -4.33 -7.69 1.98
N ARG A 12 -5.15 -7.38 2.98
CA ARG A 12 -4.79 -7.33 4.41
C ARG A 12 -5.28 -8.55 5.19
N GLY A 13 -5.90 -9.51 4.51
CA GLY A 13 -6.54 -10.66 5.10
C GLY A 13 -7.83 -10.31 5.83
N THR A 14 -8.16 -11.09 6.84
CA THR A 14 -9.42 -11.01 7.58
C THR A 14 -9.22 -10.45 8.99
N HIS A 15 -10.23 -9.79 9.53
CA HIS A 15 -10.27 -9.40 10.94
C HIS A 15 -10.28 -10.65 11.82
N TRP A 16 -9.39 -10.68 12.83
CA TRP A 16 -9.13 -11.89 13.62
C TRP A 16 -10.30 -12.29 14.52
N GLU A 17 -11.12 -11.34 14.96
CA GLU A 17 -12.27 -11.59 15.86
C GLU A 17 -13.56 -11.87 15.08
N THR A 18 -13.79 -11.15 13.98
CA THR A 18 -15.07 -11.21 13.23
C THR A 18 -14.99 -12.11 12.01
N GLY A 19 -13.78 -12.43 11.53
CA GLY A 19 -13.57 -13.17 10.28
C GLY A 19 -13.90 -12.38 9.01
N ALA A 20 -14.31 -11.12 9.13
CA ALA A 20 -14.65 -10.27 8.01
C ALA A 20 -13.40 -9.95 7.17
N VAL A 21 -13.54 -9.92 5.84
CA VAL A 21 -12.46 -9.47 4.95
C VAL A 21 -12.18 -7.99 5.23
N LYS A 22 -10.92 -7.67 5.50
CA LYS A 22 -10.51 -6.28 5.70
C LYS A 22 -10.54 -5.56 4.37
N ALA A 23 -10.88 -4.28 4.41
CA ALA A 23 -10.81 -3.45 3.22
C ALA A 23 -9.35 -3.40 2.72
N TYR A 24 -9.16 -3.56 1.40
CA TYR A 24 -7.87 -3.54 0.75
C TYR A 24 -7.14 -2.23 1.02
N HIS A 25 -5.84 -2.31 1.29
CA HIS A 25 -5.05 -1.11 1.49
C HIS A 25 -4.63 -0.52 0.15
N TRP A 26 -4.86 0.78 -0.05
CA TRP A 26 -4.41 1.49 -1.24
C TRP A 26 -3.27 2.44 -0.89
N THR A 27 -2.27 2.50 -1.77
CA THR A 27 -1.15 3.44 -1.70
C THR A 27 -0.82 3.98 -3.09
N PHE A 28 -0.20 5.15 -3.16
CA PHE A 28 0.45 5.58 -4.40
C PHE A 28 1.89 5.10 -4.46
N MET A 29 2.33 4.77 -5.67
CA MET A 29 3.73 4.60 -6.01
C MET A 29 4.08 5.52 -7.18
N ILE A 30 5.18 6.26 -7.04
CA ILE A 30 5.80 6.98 -8.16
C ILE A 30 7.08 6.23 -8.53
N GLU A 31 7.14 5.70 -9.74
CA GLU A 31 8.31 4.98 -10.25
C GLU A 31 9.32 5.96 -10.84
N LEU A 32 10.46 6.15 -10.16
CA LEU A 32 11.55 7.04 -10.61
C LEU A 32 12.53 6.31 -11.53
N SER A 33 12.69 5.00 -11.31
CA SER A 33 13.47 4.06 -12.10
C SER A 33 12.96 2.63 -11.86
N ALA A 34 13.48 1.66 -12.61
CA ALA A 34 13.09 0.25 -12.48
C ALA A 34 13.33 -0.36 -11.07
N THR A 35 14.13 0.27 -10.22
CA THR A 35 14.47 -0.22 -8.87
C THR A 35 14.28 0.84 -7.79
N THR A 36 13.74 2.00 -8.12
CA THR A 36 13.60 3.11 -7.17
C THR A 36 12.28 3.82 -7.40
N GLY A 37 11.47 3.86 -6.35
CA GLY A 37 10.20 4.56 -6.33
C GLY A 37 9.93 5.24 -5.00
N LEU A 38 8.90 6.09 -5.00
CA LEU A 38 8.36 6.74 -3.81
C LEU A 38 6.98 6.18 -3.51
N LYS A 39 6.84 5.58 -2.34
CA LYS A 39 5.58 5.05 -1.83
C LYS A 39 4.92 6.07 -0.92
N HIS A 40 3.63 6.32 -1.12
CA HIS A 40 2.82 7.21 -0.31
C HIS A 40 1.64 6.45 0.27
N GLN A 41 1.71 6.09 1.54
CA GLN A 41 0.70 5.26 2.20
C GLN A 41 0.15 5.92 3.48
N LEU A 42 -1.14 5.69 3.72
CA LEU A 42 -1.81 6.09 4.96
C LEU A 42 -1.59 5.00 6.02
N ARG A 43 -1.08 5.36 7.19
CA ARG A 43 -0.85 4.43 8.32
C ARG A 43 -1.94 4.57 9.38
N GLY A 44 -2.16 3.51 10.16
CA GLY A 44 -2.93 3.50 11.42
C GLY A 44 -2.40 2.37 12.31
N MET A 45 -2.68 2.20 13.60
CA MET A 45 -3.05 3.11 14.68
C MET A 45 -2.15 2.71 15.91
N PRO A 46 -1.98 3.49 17.00
CA PRO A 46 -3.11 3.74 17.92
C PRO A 46 -3.33 5.23 18.26
N GLY A 47 -4.47 5.78 17.83
CA GLY A 47 -4.93 7.16 18.03
C GLY A 47 -5.75 7.72 16.87
N ALA A 48 -5.33 7.50 15.62
CA ALA A 48 -6.09 7.63 14.36
C ALA A 48 -5.21 7.23 13.14
N TYR A 49 -5.75 7.40 11.93
CA TYR A 49 -4.99 7.34 10.67
C TYR A 49 -4.20 8.64 10.38
N TYR A 50 -3.04 8.51 9.74
CA TYR A 50 -2.18 9.64 9.36
C TYR A 50 -1.24 9.30 8.19
N TYR A 51 -0.75 10.33 7.49
CA TYR A 51 0.24 10.21 6.41
C TYR A 51 1.60 10.79 6.85
N PRO A 52 2.67 9.97 6.96
CA PRO A 52 3.97 10.43 7.48
C PRO A 52 4.87 11.10 6.44
N GLY A 53 4.59 10.94 5.14
CA GLY A 53 5.47 11.36 4.05
C GLY A 53 5.78 10.22 3.08
N PRO A 54 6.56 10.50 2.01
CA PRO A 54 6.99 9.49 1.07
C PRO A 54 8.02 8.55 1.69
N GLU A 55 7.96 7.29 1.28
CA GLU A 55 8.87 6.22 1.69
C GLU A 55 9.61 5.70 0.47
N ALA A 56 10.92 5.44 0.60
CA ALA A 56 11.67 4.78 -0.46
C ALA A 56 11.15 3.34 -0.65
N ALA A 57 10.98 2.93 -1.90
CA ALA A 57 10.49 1.60 -2.23
C ALA A 57 11.11 1.07 -3.53
N ASP A 58 11.11 -0.25 -3.68
CA ASP A 58 11.47 -0.92 -4.93
C ASP A 58 10.19 -1.30 -5.69
N PRO A 59 9.92 -0.71 -6.87
CA PRO A 59 8.72 -0.98 -7.65
C PRO A 59 8.50 -2.46 -8.02
N ARG A 60 9.56 -3.27 -8.04
CA ARG A 60 9.50 -4.71 -8.36
C ARG A 60 8.90 -5.55 -7.24
N CYS A 61 8.94 -5.03 -6.02
CA CYS A 61 8.32 -5.65 -4.85
C CYS A 61 6.81 -5.43 -4.80
N GLU A 62 6.31 -4.49 -5.60
CA GLU A 62 4.91 -4.09 -5.66
C GLU A 62 4.18 -4.71 -6.86
N GLU A 63 4.71 -5.81 -7.41
CA GLU A 63 4.07 -6.57 -8.48
C GLU A 63 2.97 -7.49 -7.91
N PRO A 64 1.82 -7.65 -8.60
CA PRO A 64 0.74 -8.53 -8.15
C PRO A 64 1.21 -9.95 -7.80
N GLY A 65 0.72 -10.48 -6.68
CA GLY A 65 1.08 -11.79 -6.13
C GLY A 65 2.27 -11.76 -5.16
N ARG A 66 2.99 -10.64 -5.02
CA ARG A 66 4.07 -10.51 -4.03
C ARG A 66 3.51 -10.39 -2.62
N SER A 67 4.18 -11.05 -1.68
CA SER A 67 3.88 -10.97 -0.25
C SER A 67 4.87 -10.04 0.45
N ILE A 68 4.37 -9.16 1.30
CA ILE A 68 5.14 -8.16 2.04
C ILE A 68 4.96 -8.43 3.54
N GLY A 69 6.06 -8.77 4.22
CA GLY A 69 6.06 -8.95 5.67
C GLY A 69 6.17 -7.59 6.36
N ILE A 70 5.18 -7.26 7.20
CA ILE A 70 5.21 -6.08 8.06
C ILE A 70 5.69 -6.52 9.44
N ASN A 71 6.95 -6.22 9.77
CA ASN A 71 7.43 -6.40 11.14
C ASN A 71 6.99 -5.19 11.99
N SER A 72 6.66 -5.43 13.25
CA SER A 72 6.18 -4.45 14.24
C SER A 72 7.10 -3.24 14.47
N ASN A 73 8.33 -3.26 13.93
CA ASN A 73 9.30 -2.16 13.97
C ASN A 73 9.38 -1.35 12.66
N GLY A 74 8.46 -1.54 11.70
CA GLY A 74 8.40 -0.77 10.46
C GLY A 74 9.47 -1.10 9.42
N SER A 75 10.23 -2.18 9.61
CA SER A 75 11.14 -2.73 8.59
C SER A 75 10.43 -3.78 7.75
N VAL A 76 10.49 -3.60 6.42
CA VAL A 76 9.91 -4.49 5.43
C VAL A 76 10.89 -5.65 5.16
N LYS A 77 10.47 -6.90 5.38
CA LYS A 77 11.18 -8.08 4.86
C LYS A 77 10.48 -8.56 3.59
N ILE A 78 11.22 -8.61 2.48
CA ILE A 78 10.74 -9.14 1.20
C ILE A 78 11.24 -10.58 1.10
N ASN A 79 10.33 -11.55 1.06
CA ASN A 79 10.68 -12.93 0.74
C ASN A 79 10.51 -13.12 -0.77
N GLY A 80 11.62 -13.19 -1.49
CA GLY A 80 11.66 -13.53 -2.90
C GLY A 80 12.99 -14.19 -3.22
N ASP A 81 12.94 -15.37 -3.85
CA ASP A 81 14.09 -16.17 -4.24
C ASP A 81 15.13 -15.33 -5.01
N GLY A 82 16.19 -14.97 -4.28
CA GLY A 82 17.31 -14.18 -4.77
C GLY A 82 18.46 -14.34 -3.79
N GLU A 83 19.36 -15.27 -4.10
CA GLU A 83 20.59 -15.53 -3.37
C GLU A 83 21.40 -14.24 -3.16
N ILE A 84 21.69 -13.89 -1.90
CA ILE A 84 22.91 -13.20 -1.48
C ILE A 84 23.26 -13.72 -0.06
N GLU A 85 24.19 -14.68 0.00
CA GLU A 85 25.16 -14.81 1.12
C GLU A 85 26.30 -13.81 0.77
N GLU A 86 26.93 -13.08 1.69
CA GLU A 86 27.72 -13.55 2.82
C GLU A 86 27.59 -12.64 4.07
N GLU A 87 27.71 -13.30 5.22
CA GLU A 87 27.67 -12.82 6.60
C GLU A 87 29.00 -12.24 7.08
N GLU A 88 28.97 -11.43 8.14
CA GLU A 88 29.99 -11.25 9.22
C GLU A 88 29.42 -10.15 10.17
N GLU A 89 29.24 -10.26 11.49
CA GLU A 89 29.61 -11.19 12.56
C GLU A 89 28.56 -11.10 13.70
N GLU A 90 28.36 -12.23 14.42
CA GLU A 90 28.15 -12.46 15.87
C GLU A 90 27.23 -11.50 16.67
N GLU A 91 26.22 -11.95 17.43
CA GLU A 91 26.34 -12.82 18.62
C GLU A 91 25.08 -13.71 18.82
N GLU A 92 25.35 -14.87 19.41
CA GLU A 92 24.44 -15.92 19.82
C GLU A 92 23.31 -15.41 20.74
N GLU A 93 22.06 -15.90 20.56
CA GLU A 93 21.16 -16.27 21.66
C GLU A 93 20.10 -17.28 21.15
N GLU A 94 20.40 -18.54 21.43
CA GLU A 94 19.48 -19.59 21.90
C GLU A 94 18.11 -19.74 21.18
N CYS A 95 18.00 -20.75 20.33
CA CYS A 95 16.72 -21.32 19.89
C CYS A 95 15.90 -21.84 21.07
N LYS A 96 15.07 -20.97 21.67
CA LYS A 96 14.00 -21.40 22.59
C LYS A 96 12.81 -21.84 21.76
N ASN A 97 12.53 -23.15 21.79
CA ASN A 97 11.24 -23.73 21.45
C ASN A 97 10.15 -23.09 22.33
N GLY A 98 9.56 -22.02 21.82
CA GLY A 98 8.39 -21.38 22.37
C GLY A 98 7.57 -20.87 21.19
N ILE A 99 6.29 -21.19 21.18
CA ILE A 99 5.31 -20.65 20.24
C ILE A 99 5.35 -19.12 20.39
N SER A 100 6.16 -18.43 19.59
CA SER A 100 6.04 -16.98 19.45
C SER A 100 4.86 -16.74 18.52
N ARG A 101 3.86 -16.03 19.04
CA ARG A 101 2.86 -15.34 18.23
C ARG A 101 3.61 -14.31 17.38
N ASP A 102 4.15 -14.71 16.24
CA ASP A 102 4.57 -13.75 15.23
C ASP A 102 3.32 -13.24 14.53
N ASP A 103 2.77 -12.15 15.07
CA ASP A 103 1.75 -11.29 14.46
C ASP A 103 2.34 -10.51 13.26
N SER A 104 3.16 -11.15 12.41
CA SER A 104 3.63 -10.54 11.17
C SER A 104 2.46 -10.50 10.19
N ALA A 105 1.71 -9.40 10.19
CA ALA A 105 0.64 -9.17 9.22
C ALA A 105 1.26 -9.19 7.82
N THR A 106 1.10 -10.31 7.11
CA THR A 106 1.54 -10.44 5.72
C THR A 106 0.50 -9.78 4.85
N GLN A 107 0.93 -8.85 3.99
CA GLN A 107 0.07 -8.25 2.98
C GLN A 107 0.42 -8.82 1.61
N ILE A 108 -0.58 -9.01 0.75
CA ILE A 108 -0.39 -9.50 -0.62
C ILE A 108 -0.74 -8.40 -1.60
N VAL A 109 0.14 -8.10 -2.56
CA VAL A 109 -0.17 -7.19 -3.64
C VAL A 109 -1.22 -7.83 -4.56
N VAL A 110 -2.38 -7.19 -4.69
CA VAL A 110 -3.49 -7.66 -5.53
C VAL A 110 -3.47 -6.97 -6.89
N ALA A 111 -3.12 -5.68 -6.92
CA ALA A 111 -3.09 -4.90 -8.15
C ALA A 111 -2.01 -3.82 -8.10
N LYS A 112 -1.42 -3.55 -9.26
CA LYS A 112 -0.59 -2.39 -9.58
C LYS A 112 -1.18 -1.74 -10.82
N LEU A 113 -1.91 -0.64 -10.62
CA LEU A 113 -2.62 0.05 -11.70
C LEU A 113 -1.94 1.36 -12.02
N GLU A 114 -1.49 1.52 -13.26
CA GLU A 114 -0.99 2.81 -13.75
C GLU A 114 -2.16 3.79 -13.92
N ILE A 115 -2.03 4.95 -13.30
CA ILE A 115 -3.06 6.00 -13.26
C ILE A 115 -2.52 7.34 -13.75
N GLY A 116 -1.55 7.30 -14.66
CA GLY A 116 -0.95 8.47 -15.29
C GLY A 116 0.50 8.68 -14.88
N SER A 117 0.98 9.93 -15.02
CA SER A 117 2.35 10.31 -14.70
C SER A 117 2.43 11.68 -14.01
N VAL A 118 3.51 11.91 -13.24
CA VAL A 118 3.80 13.16 -12.54
C VAL A 118 5.15 13.71 -13.00
N ASP A 119 5.20 15.00 -13.33
CA ASP A 119 6.46 15.66 -13.68
C ASP A 119 7.42 15.76 -12.47
N GLN A 120 8.72 15.55 -12.69
CA GLN A 120 9.75 15.68 -11.66
C GLN A 120 9.68 17.03 -10.90
N SER A 121 9.37 18.13 -11.60
CA SER A 121 9.25 19.46 -10.99
C SER A 121 8.02 19.62 -10.09
N ARG A 122 7.09 18.67 -10.13
CA ARG A 122 5.78 18.70 -9.45
C ARG A 122 5.64 17.67 -8.34
N LEU A 123 6.68 16.88 -8.06
CA LEU A 123 6.67 15.89 -6.97
C LEU A 123 6.36 16.52 -5.60
N ALA A 124 6.91 17.71 -5.31
CA ALA A 124 6.61 18.41 -4.05
C ALA A 124 5.13 18.85 -3.95
N GLU A 125 4.51 19.19 -5.07
CA GLU A 125 3.08 19.53 -5.12
C GLU A 125 2.20 18.29 -4.93
N PHE A 126 2.61 17.14 -5.47
CA PHE A 126 1.97 15.85 -5.22
C PHE A 126 2.05 15.47 -3.75
N GLU A 127 3.22 15.59 -3.13
CA GLU A 127 3.39 15.29 -1.69
C GLU A 127 2.53 16.22 -0.82
N LYS A 128 2.47 17.51 -1.19
CA LYS A 128 1.59 18.48 -0.53
C LYS A 128 0.12 18.07 -0.66
N ALA A 129 -0.31 17.61 -1.85
CA ALA A 129 -1.67 17.12 -2.04
C ALA A 129 -1.98 15.89 -1.17
N CYS A 130 -1.05 14.95 -1.05
CA CYS A 130 -1.16 13.80 -0.14
C CYS A 130 -1.36 14.25 1.32
N ARG A 131 -0.64 15.28 1.75
CA ARG A 131 -0.71 15.83 3.12
C ARG A 131 -1.99 16.61 3.39
N GLU A 132 -2.54 17.28 2.38
CA GLU A 132 -3.75 18.10 2.48
C GLU A 132 -5.05 17.29 2.31
N ALA A 133 -4.97 16.07 1.76
CA ALA A 133 -6.13 15.23 1.56
C ALA A 133 -6.80 14.86 2.89
N TYR A 134 -8.13 14.84 2.87
CA TYR A 134 -8.94 14.50 4.03
C TYR A 134 -8.71 13.05 4.45
N VAL A 135 -8.62 12.83 5.76
CA VAL A 135 -8.46 11.52 6.39
C VAL A 135 -9.52 11.40 7.47
N GLU A 136 -10.34 10.35 7.41
CA GLU A 136 -11.25 10.01 8.50
C GLU A 136 -10.43 9.45 9.66
N LYS A 137 -10.52 10.09 10.82
CA LYS A 137 -9.75 9.74 12.01
C LYS A 137 -10.53 8.85 12.96
N GLU A 138 -11.86 8.83 12.83
CA GLU A 138 -12.73 7.97 13.61
C GLU A 138 -12.62 6.52 13.12
N GLU A 139 -11.99 5.68 13.94
CA GLU A 139 -11.83 4.25 13.67
C GLU A 139 -13.18 3.53 13.47
N VAL A 140 -14.25 3.94 14.16
CA VAL A 140 -15.59 3.36 13.96
C VAL A 140 -16.23 3.70 12.61
N ARG A 141 -15.79 4.77 11.94
CA ARG A 141 -16.31 5.18 10.62
C ARG A 141 -15.43 4.71 9.47
N GLY A 142 -14.12 4.70 9.68
CA GLY A 142 -13.11 4.35 8.67
C GLY A 142 -12.22 3.18 9.08
N GLY A 143 -12.72 2.28 9.93
CA GLY A 143 -11.97 1.18 10.56
C GLY A 143 -11.42 0.16 9.58
N GLU A 144 -10.99 -1.01 10.08
CA GLU A 144 -10.41 -2.06 9.22
C GLU A 144 -11.38 -2.57 8.13
N GLU A 145 -12.68 -2.37 8.34
CA GLU A 145 -13.77 -2.75 7.43
C GLU A 145 -14.26 -1.56 6.57
N GLY A 146 -13.77 -0.33 6.82
CA GLY A 146 -14.20 0.89 6.15
C GLY A 146 -13.22 1.39 5.08
N TRP A 147 -13.75 2.10 4.08
CA TRP A 147 -12.95 2.75 3.05
C TRP A 147 -12.34 4.04 3.58
N ASN A 148 -11.09 4.00 4.02
CA ASN A 148 -10.37 5.16 4.52
C ASN A 148 -9.17 5.51 3.66
N CYS A 149 -8.16 4.62 3.60
CA CYS A 149 -7.01 4.84 2.72
C CYS A 149 -7.41 4.95 1.23
N GLN A 150 -8.49 4.27 0.84
CA GLN A 150 -9.08 4.34 -0.48
C GLN A 150 -9.72 5.73 -0.73
N GLU A 151 -10.51 6.25 0.22
CA GLU A 151 -11.09 7.59 0.09
C GLU A 151 -10.03 8.69 0.15
N TRP A 152 -8.99 8.51 0.96
CA TRP A 152 -7.82 9.39 0.95
C TRP A 152 -7.14 9.40 -0.42
N CYS A 153 -6.86 8.23 -1.02
CA CYS A 153 -6.30 8.13 -2.36
C CYS A 153 -7.21 8.82 -3.40
N LEU A 154 -8.52 8.56 -3.36
CA LEU A 154 -9.48 9.17 -4.27
C LEU A 154 -9.52 10.70 -4.11
N GLY A 155 -9.47 11.21 -2.88
CA GLY A 155 -9.41 12.65 -2.60
C GLY A 155 -8.13 13.30 -3.13
N VAL A 156 -6.98 12.62 -3.00
CA VAL A 156 -5.72 13.07 -3.62
C VAL A 156 -5.88 13.17 -5.14
N LEU A 157 -6.43 12.14 -5.80
CA LEU A 157 -6.62 12.16 -7.26
C LEU A 157 -7.51 13.30 -7.72
N GLU A 158 -8.61 13.58 -7.03
CA GLU A 158 -9.46 14.72 -7.35
C GLU A 158 -8.71 16.05 -7.21
N GLY A 159 -7.92 16.20 -6.15
CA GLY A 159 -7.06 17.36 -5.95
C GLY A 159 -6.03 17.52 -7.07
N LEU A 160 -5.44 16.42 -7.54
CA LEU A 160 -4.47 16.44 -8.64
C LEU A 160 -5.14 16.79 -9.98
N LYS A 161 -6.33 16.24 -10.27
CA LYS A 161 -7.12 16.60 -11.47
C LYS A 161 -7.49 18.08 -11.46
N GLY A 162 -7.94 18.61 -10.32
CA GLY A 162 -8.28 20.03 -10.18
C GLY A 162 -7.09 20.98 -10.33
N LYS A 163 -5.87 20.52 -10.07
CA LYS A 163 -4.61 21.28 -10.19
C LYS A 163 -3.83 20.98 -11.47
N ASP A 164 -4.37 20.14 -12.37
CA ASP A 164 -3.70 19.67 -13.59
C ASP A 164 -2.30 19.07 -13.32
N LEU A 165 -2.14 18.37 -12.18
CA LEU A 165 -0.83 17.95 -11.67
C LEU A 165 -0.28 16.65 -12.25
N GLY A 166 -1.11 15.85 -12.94
CA GLY A 166 -0.67 14.62 -13.60
C GLY A 166 -1.24 14.48 -15.00
N ARG A 167 -0.60 13.63 -15.80
CA ARG A 167 -0.84 13.50 -17.25
C ARG A 167 -1.33 12.10 -17.61
N ASP A 168 -1.70 11.96 -18.89
CA ASP A 168 -1.97 10.70 -19.58
C ASP A 168 -3.32 10.03 -19.25
N VAL A 169 -3.48 9.48 -18.05
CA VAL A 169 -4.62 8.60 -17.72
C VAL A 169 -5.26 9.03 -16.41
N TRP A 170 -6.59 9.26 -16.40
CA TRP A 170 -7.31 9.76 -15.23
C TRP A 170 -8.67 9.11 -15.06
N TYR A 171 -8.70 7.95 -14.43
CA TYR A 171 -9.93 7.20 -14.17
C TYR A 171 -10.87 7.91 -13.19
N GLY A 172 -12.17 7.77 -13.39
CA GLY A 172 -13.19 8.27 -12.47
C GLY A 172 -13.18 7.53 -11.13
N ARG A 173 -13.74 8.16 -10.08
CA ARG A 173 -13.89 7.53 -8.76
C ARG A 173 -14.54 6.15 -8.89
N GLU A 174 -15.72 6.09 -9.51
CA GLU A 174 -16.50 4.85 -9.60
C GLU A 174 -15.80 3.73 -10.39
N GLU A 175 -15.00 4.08 -11.40
CA GLU A 175 -14.21 3.10 -12.17
C GLU A 175 -13.12 2.48 -11.29
N LEU A 176 -12.34 3.32 -10.59
CA LEU A 176 -11.33 2.86 -9.65
C LEU A 176 -11.95 2.02 -8.54
N LYS A 177 -13.10 2.43 -8.01
CA LYS A 177 -13.82 1.64 -7.01
C LYS A 177 -14.22 0.27 -7.55
N GLY A 178 -14.74 0.21 -8.78
CA GLY A 178 -15.13 -1.04 -9.40
C GLY A 178 -13.96 -2.00 -9.60
N TRP A 179 -12.78 -1.50 -9.98
CA TRP A 179 -11.61 -2.32 -10.29
C TRP A 179 -10.79 -2.75 -9.08
N LEU A 180 -10.65 -1.87 -8.09
CA LEU A 180 -9.70 -2.02 -6.99
C LEU A 180 -10.36 -2.35 -5.63
N ARG A 181 -11.69 -2.54 -5.60
CA ARG A 181 -12.38 -3.05 -4.42
C ARG A 181 -12.06 -4.52 -4.15
N GLU A 182 -12.37 -4.92 -2.93
CA GLU A 182 -12.29 -6.29 -2.45
C GLU A 182 -13.12 -7.20 -3.35
N LYS A 183 -12.51 -8.29 -3.82
CA LYS A 183 -13.22 -9.32 -4.56
C LYS A 183 -13.84 -10.29 -3.56
N ASP A 184 -15.10 -10.64 -3.76
CA ASP A 184 -15.79 -11.60 -2.91
C ASP A 184 -15.09 -12.98 -3.04
N HIS A 185 -14.37 -13.41 -2.01
CA HIS A 185 -13.65 -14.69 -2.01
C HIS A 185 -14.58 -15.90 -2.19
N SER A 186 -15.90 -15.72 -2.01
CA SER A 186 -16.92 -16.74 -2.30
C SER A 186 -16.96 -17.15 -3.78
N THR A 187 -16.47 -16.31 -4.69
CA THR A 187 -16.48 -16.57 -6.14
C THR A 187 -15.23 -17.27 -6.67
N MET A 188 -14.19 -17.45 -5.85
CA MET A 188 -12.97 -18.18 -6.25
C MET A 188 -13.03 -19.68 -5.96
N VAL A 189 -14.03 -20.16 -5.22
CA VAL A 189 -14.24 -21.60 -4.96
C VAL A 189 -15.28 -22.17 -5.91
N MET A 190 -15.13 -21.98 -7.23
CA MET A 190 -15.81 -22.81 -8.25
C MET A 190 -15.03 -22.75 -9.55
N SER A 191 -13.88 -23.41 -9.59
CA SER A 191 -13.26 -23.90 -10.81
C SER A 191 -12.40 -25.11 -10.42
N ASP A 192 -13.09 -26.22 -10.19
CA ASP A 192 -12.52 -27.57 -10.30
C ASP A 192 -12.50 -27.98 -11.78
#